data_AF-A0A8C5S999-F1
#
_entry.id   AF-A0A8C5S999-F1
#
_cell.length_a   1.000
_cell.length_b   1.000
_cell.length_c   1.000
_cell.angle_alpha   90.00
_cell.angle_beta   90.00
_cell.angle_gamma   90.00
#
_symmetry.space_group_name_H-M   'P 1'
#
loop_
_entity.id
_entity.type
_entity.pdbx_description
1 polymer ?
#
loop_
_entity_poly.entity_id
_entity_poly.type
_entity_poly.pdbx_seq_one_letter_code
_entity_poly.pdbx_strand_id
1 'polypeptide(L)'
;MKNWILLCTLLLMGETLPARVHRTRRELAPGLHEQGIRDAEGSYCGRQDACCHGRDDACTVLYFDTLCYCDLFCNRTISDCCPDFWEYCLGIDPPYPVQKGCIHKGVKFHTGATYHDNCNLCTCNGHGKWECEKRVCLINGDMIDAINRGNYGWRASNYSQFWGMTLEEGIRYRLGTIKPPTSVMNMNELHINMATNEVLPSHFNAADKWSGMIHEPLDQGNCAGSWAFSTAAVASDRISIHSMGHMTPALSPQNLLSCNTRHQQGCNGGRVDGAWWFLRRRGVVTDECYPFTSEEKESSLTSPPCMMHTRSTGRGKRQATARCPSSQTDSNEIYQSTPAYRLSSNEKEIMKELMENGPVQAIMEVHEDFFVYRSGVYQHTPIATGKPEPYRRHGTHSVKITGWGEERKPDGSNRKYWIAANSWGKAWGEHGYFRIARGTNECEIESFVVGVWGRVGMEDMHHKK
;
A
#
# COMPACT_ATOMS: atom_id res chain seq x y z
N MET A 1 -57.40 24.73 -54.34
CA MET A 1 -56.11 24.23 -54.85
C MET A 1 -55.03 25.24 -54.49
N LYS A 2 -53.83 24.82 -54.05
CA LYS A 2 -52.56 25.61 -54.01
C LYS A 2 -52.57 26.98 -53.28
N ASN A 3 -51.46 27.57 -52.86
CA ASN A 3 -50.31 27.05 -52.10
C ASN A 3 -49.57 28.29 -51.55
N TRP A 4 -49.07 28.22 -50.33
CA TRP A 4 -47.79 28.80 -49.87
C TRP A 4 -47.42 30.30 -50.15
N ILE A 5 -47.28 31.04 -49.04
CA ILE A 5 -46.12 31.89 -48.66
C ILE A 5 -45.61 32.97 -49.64
N LEU A 6 -45.57 34.23 -49.16
CA LEU A 6 -44.39 35.09 -49.31
C LEU A 6 -44.20 36.05 -48.13
N LEU A 7 -42.99 36.59 -47.99
CA LEU A 7 -42.54 37.51 -46.93
C LEU A 7 -42.96 38.95 -47.21
N CYS A 8 -42.96 39.80 -46.17
CA CYS A 8 -42.22 41.06 -46.25
C CYS A 8 -41.76 41.55 -44.87
N THR A 9 -40.76 42.45 -44.83
CA THR A 9 -40.10 42.94 -43.60
C THR A 9 -40.19 44.47 -43.52
N LEU A 10 -40.19 45.05 -42.31
CA LEU A 10 -39.66 46.39 -42.06
C LEU A 10 -39.40 46.67 -40.56
N LEU A 11 -38.31 47.41 -40.32
CA LEU A 11 -37.83 48.03 -39.07
C LEU A 11 -38.50 49.43 -38.93
N LEU A 12 -38.46 50.23 -37.84
CA LEU A 12 -37.83 50.34 -36.50
C LEU A 12 -38.79 51.27 -35.67
N MET A 13 -38.69 51.66 -34.39
CA MET A 13 -37.69 51.65 -33.30
C MET A 13 -38.41 51.39 -31.93
N GLY A 14 -37.65 51.22 -30.83
CA GLY A 14 -38.15 51.39 -29.45
C GLY A 14 -37.50 50.48 -28.40
N GLU A 15 -36.76 51.06 -27.46
CA GLU A 15 -36.04 50.31 -26.40
C GLU A 15 -36.83 50.24 -25.07
N THR A 16 -36.90 49.05 -24.46
CA THR A 16 -36.62 48.79 -23.03
C THR A 16 -36.73 47.28 -22.74
N LEU A 17 -35.94 46.77 -21.78
CA LEU A 17 -35.79 45.32 -21.51
C LEU A 17 -36.44 44.89 -20.17
N PRO A 18 -36.68 43.58 -19.94
CA PRO A 18 -37.91 43.14 -19.27
C PRO A 18 -37.78 42.67 -17.81
N ALA A 19 -38.90 42.72 -17.09
CA ALA A 19 -39.10 41.97 -15.84
C ALA A 19 -39.35 40.48 -16.11
N ARG A 20 -38.72 39.59 -15.32
CA ARG A 20 -38.82 38.12 -15.48
C ARG A 20 -39.97 37.51 -14.68
N VAL A 21 -40.59 36.48 -15.26
CA VAL A 21 -41.52 35.54 -14.59
C VAL A 21 -40.74 34.47 -13.82
N HIS A 22 -41.07 34.24 -12.54
CA HIS A 22 -41.04 32.92 -11.87
C HIS A 22 -42.13 32.95 -10.78
N ARG A 23 -43.11 32.04 -10.72
CA ARG A 23 -43.13 30.57 -10.57
C ARG A 23 -42.94 30.09 -9.11
N THR A 24 -43.68 29.05 -8.78
CA THR A 24 -44.09 28.64 -7.42
C THR A 24 -43.08 27.77 -6.68
N ARG A 25 -43.23 27.77 -5.34
CA ARG A 25 -43.02 26.64 -4.39
C ARG A 25 -42.28 25.43 -4.99
N ARG A 26 -41.01 25.27 -4.63
CA ARG A 26 -40.25 24.04 -4.81
C ARG A 26 -39.83 23.54 -3.44
N GLU A 27 -40.12 22.29 -3.09
CA GLU A 27 -39.63 21.72 -1.84
C GLU A 27 -38.09 21.64 -1.85
N LEU A 28 -37.48 21.98 -0.72
CA LEU A 28 -36.13 21.58 -0.35
C LEU A 28 -36.26 20.89 1.00
N ALA A 29 -35.95 19.60 1.06
CA ALA A 29 -36.08 18.81 2.27
C ALA A 29 -34.97 19.18 3.28
N PRO A 30 -35.29 19.42 4.57
CA PRO A 30 -34.31 19.75 5.59
C PRO A 30 -33.55 18.51 6.07
N GLY A 31 -32.74 17.92 5.19
CA GLY A 31 -31.86 16.79 5.50
C GLY A 31 -30.58 17.15 6.29
N LEU A 32 -30.47 18.39 6.78
CA LEU A 32 -29.32 18.86 7.58
C LEU A 32 -29.49 18.69 9.10
N HIS A 33 -30.69 18.36 9.59
CA HIS A 33 -31.00 18.44 11.02
C HIS A 33 -30.59 17.24 11.88
N GLU A 34 -30.12 16.14 11.27
CA GLU A 34 -29.67 14.96 12.01
C GLU A 34 -28.19 15.00 12.42
N GLN A 35 -27.39 15.94 11.89
CA GLN A 35 -25.93 16.00 12.11
C GLN A 35 -25.43 17.37 12.60
N GLY A 36 -26.04 17.84 13.68
CA GLY A 36 -25.32 18.37 14.85
C GLY A 36 -24.50 19.66 14.70
N ILE A 37 -25.04 20.73 15.28
CA ILE A 37 -24.31 21.43 16.35
C ILE A 37 -25.21 21.39 17.61
N ARG A 38 -24.63 21.41 18.81
CA ARG A 38 -25.38 21.34 20.08
C ARG A 38 -24.77 22.23 21.16
N ASP A 39 -25.66 22.81 21.95
CA ASP A 39 -25.41 23.75 23.03
C ASP A 39 -24.45 23.19 24.09
N ALA A 40 -23.41 23.95 24.45
CA ALA A 40 -22.65 23.71 25.66
C ALA A 40 -23.27 24.50 26.83
N GLU A 41 -23.24 23.94 28.03
CA GLU A 41 -23.79 24.56 29.24
C GLU A 41 -23.02 25.84 29.61
N GLY A 42 -23.51 27.00 29.14
CA GLY A 42 -22.91 28.31 29.39
C GLY A 42 -23.95 29.42 29.47
N SER A 43 -23.74 30.40 30.36
CA SER A 43 -24.68 31.51 30.61
C SER A 43 -24.64 32.60 29.54
N TYR A 44 -24.54 32.22 28.26
CA TYR A 44 -24.15 33.09 27.15
C TYR A 44 -25.29 34.02 26.70
N CYS A 45 -26.46 33.45 26.38
CA CYS A 45 -27.63 34.19 25.87
C CYS A 45 -28.27 35.16 26.88
N GLY A 46 -27.79 35.21 28.13
CA GLY A 46 -28.31 36.06 29.22
C GLY A 46 -27.62 37.42 29.37
N ARG A 47 -26.73 37.82 28.45
CA ARG A 47 -26.02 39.11 28.50
C ARG A 47 -26.11 39.85 27.17
N GLN A 48 -26.87 40.93 27.15
CA GLN A 48 -26.92 41.86 26.02
C GLN A 48 -25.69 42.77 26.04
N ASP A 49 -24.84 42.72 25.01
CA ASP A 49 -25.05 43.64 23.88
C ASP A 49 -24.30 43.22 22.60
N ALA A 50 -24.91 43.57 21.47
CA ALA A 50 -24.46 43.46 20.06
C ALA A 50 -23.09 42.79 19.73
N CYS A 51 -23.15 41.54 19.24
CA CYS A 51 -22.08 41.01 18.37
C CYS A 51 -21.96 41.87 17.09
N CYS A 52 -20.74 42.06 16.59
CA CYS A 52 -20.43 43.19 15.70
C CYS A 52 -21.11 43.13 14.32
N HIS A 53 -21.60 44.30 13.87
CA HIS A 53 -22.38 44.43 12.64
C HIS A 53 -21.46 44.60 11.42
N GLY A 54 -21.18 43.48 10.74
CA GLY A 54 -20.31 43.42 9.57
C GLY A 54 -18.92 42.87 9.92
N ARG A 55 -18.32 42.12 8.98
CA ARG A 55 -17.09 41.37 9.21
C ARG A 55 -15.91 42.30 9.53
N ASP A 56 -15.39 42.17 10.75
CA ASP A 56 -14.12 42.73 11.19
C ASP A 56 -13.21 41.55 11.61
N ASP A 57 -12.06 41.41 10.95
CA ASP A 57 -11.10 40.32 11.21
C ASP A 57 -10.33 40.50 12.53
N ALA A 58 -10.50 41.64 13.23
CA ALA A 58 -10.06 41.82 14.62
C ALA A 58 -11.10 41.34 15.66
N CYS A 59 -12.36 41.12 15.27
CA CYS A 59 -13.44 40.73 16.19
C CYS A 59 -13.56 39.20 16.29
N THR A 60 -12.88 38.62 17.30
CA THR A 60 -12.73 37.17 17.44
C THR A 60 -12.83 36.69 18.90
N VAL A 61 -13.39 35.51 19.15
CA VAL A 61 -13.61 34.95 20.51
C VAL A 61 -13.27 33.46 20.57
N LEU A 62 -12.45 33.06 21.55
CA LEU A 62 -12.10 31.65 21.78
C LEU A 62 -13.24 30.89 22.47
N TYR A 63 -13.77 29.89 21.77
CA TYR A 63 -14.74 28.91 22.25
C TYR A 63 -14.04 27.55 22.39
N PHE A 64 -13.87 27.09 23.63
CA PHE A 64 -12.86 26.09 23.99
C PHE A 64 -11.46 26.49 23.47
N ASP A 65 -10.91 25.76 22.50
CA ASP A 65 -9.61 25.96 21.86
C ASP A 65 -9.71 26.59 20.45
N THR A 66 -10.93 26.87 19.98
CA THR A 66 -11.20 27.36 18.62
C THR A 66 -11.61 28.84 18.61
N LEU A 67 -11.03 29.64 17.73
CA LEU A 67 -11.29 31.08 17.62
C LEU A 67 -12.45 31.37 16.64
N CYS A 68 -13.61 31.77 17.16
CA CYS A 68 -14.85 32.08 16.42
C CYS A 68 -14.95 33.56 16.00
N TYR A 69 -15.83 33.84 15.03
CA TYR A 69 -16.07 35.14 14.38
C TYR A 69 -17.57 35.52 14.44
N CYS A 70 -17.99 36.63 13.82
CA CYS A 70 -19.38 37.13 13.89
C CYS A 70 -20.13 37.20 12.54
N ASP A 71 -21.31 36.57 12.48
CA ASP A 71 -22.46 36.95 11.66
C ASP A 71 -23.79 36.62 12.38
N LEU A 72 -24.94 36.61 11.70
CA LEU A 72 -26.25 36.95 12.30
C LEU A 72 -27.38 35.89 12.16
N PHE A 73 -27.43 35.00 13.17
CA PHE A 73 -28.60 34.64 13.99
C PHE A 73 -29.61 33.56 13.49
N CYS A 74 -29.63 32.43 14.21
CA CYS A 74 -30.75 31.50 14.51
C CYS A 74 -31.48 30.76 13.36
N ASN A 75 -31.48 31.26 12.12
CA ASN A 75 -32.14 30.58 11.01
C ASN A 75 -31.63 31.05 9.63
N ARG A 76 -30.36 30.73 9.32
CA ARG A 76 -29.85 30.79 7.96
C ARG A 76 -29.14 29.50 7.57
N THR A 77 -29.57 28.92 6.46
CA THR A 77 -28.90 27.78 5.80
C THR A 77 -27.59 28.17 5.10
N ILE A 78 -27.11 29.41 5.28
CA ILE A 78 -25.89 29.96 4.66
C ILE A 78 -25.26 30.97 5.64
N SER A 79 -24.08 30.61 6.18
CA SER A 79 -23.21 31.42 7.05
C SER A 79 -23.78 31.73 8.45
N ASP A 80 -23.27 31.01 9.44
CA ASP A 80 -23.08 31.48 10.82
C ASP A 80 -21.70 30.99 11.31
N CYS A 81 -20.96 31.84 12.01
CA CYS A 81 -19.63 31.58 12.55
C CYS A 81 -19.63 30.93 13.95
N CYS A 82 -20.82 30.68 14.53
CA CYS A 82 -21.01 30.05 15.83
C CYS A 82 -21.99 28.85 15.78
N PRO A 83 -21.99 27.99 16.82
CA PRO A 83 -23.05 27.01 17.05
C PRO A 83 -24.46 27.59 17.10
N ASP A 84 -25.32 27.19 16.16
CA ASP A 84 -26.71 27.65 16.07
C ASP A 84 -27.62 26.84 17.03
N PHE A 85 -28.11 27.48 18.11
CA PHE A 85 -28.82 26.83 19.22
C PHE A 85 -30.31 26.59 18.93
N TRP A 86 -30.55 25.66 18.00
CA TRP A 86 -31.86 25.44 17.38
C TRP A 86 -33.00 25.11 18.35
N GLU A 87 -32.71 24.40 19.45
CA GLU A 87 -33.71 24.04 20.47
C GLU A 87 -34.23 25.30 21.21
N TYR A 88 -33.40 26.34 21.31
CA TYR A 88 -33.79 27.68 21.79
C TYR A 88 -34.45 28.52 20.67
N CYS A 89 -33.93 28.50 19.44
CA CYS A 89 -34.51 29.22 18.29
C CYS A 89 -35.95 28.76 17.94
N LEU A 90 -36.32 27.51 18.27
CA LEU A 90 -37.69 26.98 18.15
C LEU A 90 -38.62 27.29 19.34
N GLY A 91 -38.11 27.85 20.45
CA GLY A 91 -38.90 28.11 21.65
C GLY A 91 -39.33 26.83 22.39
N ILE A 92 -38.46 25.82 22.48
CA ILE A 92 -38.72 24.60 23.24
C ILE A 92 -38.39 24.85 24.72
N ASP A 93 -39.40 24.75 25.59
CA ASP A 93 -39.23 24.94 27.04
C ASP A 93 -38.33 23.84 27.66
N PRO A 94 -37.39 24.20 28.56
CA PRO A 94 -36.57 23.23 29.28
C PRO A 94 -37.38 22.41 30.32
N PRO A 95 -36.92 21.22 30.73
CA PRO A 95 -35.58 20.67 30.51
C PRO A 95 -35.39 20.06 29.11
N TYR A 96 -34.35 20.50 28.42
CA TYR A 96 -33.83 19.82 27.23
C TYR A 96 -33.52 18.35 27.56
N PRO A 97 -33.79 17.39 26.66
CA PRO A 97 -33.56 15.98 26.93
C PRO A 97 -32.04 15.73 27.02
N VAL A 98 -31.53 15.64 28.26
CA VAL A 98 -30.10 15.48 28.57
C VAL A 98 -29.52 14.32 27.77
N GLN A 99 -28.84 14.66 26.68
CA GLN A 99 -28.30 13.66 25.78
C GLN A 99 -27.22 12.87 26.50
N LYS A 100 -27.37 11.55 26.52
CA LYS A 100 -26.42 10.65 27.17
C LYS A 100 -25.17 10.60 26.33
N GLY A 101 -24.22 11.48 26.64
CA GLY A 101 -22.86 11.41 26.12
C GLY A 101 -22.16 10.12 26.56
N CYS A 102 -21.31 9.57 25.69
CA CYS A 102 -20.54 8.36 25.94
C CYS A 102 -19.30 8.66 26.80
N ILE A 103 -18.71 7.62 27.40
CA ILE A 103 -17.43 7.74 28.12
C ILE A 103 -16.38 6.89 27.40
N HIS A 104 -15.19 7.43 27.18
CA HIS A 104 -14.02 6.70 26.67
C HIS A 104 -12.77 7.11 27.46
N LYS A 105 -12.03 6.13 27.99
CA LYS A 105 -10.82 6.36 28.81
C LYS A 105 -11.01 7.38 29.96
N GLY A 106 -12.22 7.44 30.53
CA GLY A 106 -12.60 8.38 31.60
C GLY A 106 -13.06 9.77 31.15
N VAL A 107 -12.89 10.12 29.87
CA VAL A 107 -13.37 11.38 29.28
C VAL A 107 -14.80 11.19 28.76
N LYS A 108 -15.66 12.21 28.93
CA LYS A 108 -17.05 12.22 28.45
C LYS A 108 -17.13 12.92 27.09
N PHE A 109 -17.81 12.29 26.13
CA PHE A 109 -17.98 12.73 24.75
C PHE A 109 -19.46 13.02 24.46
N HIS A 110 -19.75 13.91 23.51
CA HIS A 110 -21.12 14.21 23.07
C HIS A 110 -21.68 13.14 22.12
N THR A 111 -23.00 13.07 21.96
CA THR A 111 -23.66 12.25 20.93
C THR A 111 -23.15 12.61 19.54
N GLY A 112 -22.83 11.63 18.70
CA GLY A 112 -22.26 11.84 17.37
C GLY A 112 -20.75 12.06 17.36
N ALA A 113 -20.10 12.26 18.52
CA ALA A 113 -18.64 12.24 18.60
C ALA A 113 -18.10 10.89 18.11
N THR A 114 -16.91 10.91 17.51
CA THR A 114 -16.25 9.71 16.96
C THR A 114 -14.83 9.53 17.50
N TYR A 115 -14.34 8.30 17.45
CA TYR A 115 -12.92 7.97 17.52
C TYR A 115 -12.62 6.68 16.73
N HIS A 116 -11.36 6.44 16.39
CA HIS A 116 -10.94 5.16 15.80
C HIS A 116 -10.40 4.23 16.88
N ASP A 117 -10.95 3.01 16.97
CA ASP A 117 -10.32 1.89 17.65
C ASP A 117 -9.63 1.00 16.62
N ASN A 118 -8.31 1.20 16.46
CA ASN A 118 -7.52 0.61 15.38
C ASN A 118 -8.17 0.93 14.02
N CYS A 119 -8.63 -0.07 13.26
CA CYS A 119 -9.27 0.12 11.95
C CYS A 119 -10.78 0.40 12.00
N ASN A 120 -11.43 0.35 13.17
CA ASN A 120 -12.87 0.51 13.30
C ASN A 120 -13.22 1.93 13.74
N LEU A 121 -14.12 2.58 13.01
CA LEU A 121 -14.73 3.82 13.47
C LEU A 121 -15.75 3.50 14.58
N CYS A 122 -15.68 4.24 15.69
CA CYS A 122 -16.60 4.17 16.82
C CYS A 122 -17.33 5.51 16.96
N THR A 123 -18.67 5.47 16.92
CA THR A 123 -19.55 6.65 17.03
C THR A 123 -20.36 6.59 18.31
N CYS A 124 -20.52 7.72 19.00
CA CYS A 124 -21.34 7.80 20.20
C CYS A 124 -22.83 7.89 19.85
N ASN A 125 -23.63 6.87 20.21
CA ASN A 125 -25.06 6.87 19.94
C ASN A 125 -25.85 7.72 20.97
N GLY A 126 -27.10 8.08 20.63
CA GLY A 126 -27.98 8.87 21.51
C GLY A 126 -28.42 8.19 22.82
N HIS A 127 -27.95 6.95 23.08
CA HIS A 127 -28.19 6.21 24.31
C HIS A 127 -26.97 6.19 25.25
N GLY A 128 -25.86 6.84 24.89
CA GLY A 128 -24.62 6.87 25.68
C GLY A 128 -23.75 5.62 25.54
N LYS A 129 -23.86 4.93 24.40
CA LYS A 129 -23.02 3.78 24.06
C LYS A 129 -22.22 4.05 22.79
N TRP A 130 -21.00 3.54 22.75
CA TRP A 130 -20.21 3.49 21.53
C TRP A 130 -20.74 2.39 20.61
N GLU A 131 -21.09 2.76 19.40
CA GLU A 131 -21.36 1.84 18.30
C GLU A 131 -20.14 1.86 17.38
N CYS A 132 -19.38 0.76 17.41
CA CYS A 132 -18.19 0.58 16.60
C CYS A 132 -18.48 -0.33 15.40
N GLU A 133 -17.81 -0.04 14.29
CA GLU A 133 -17.66 -0.97 13.19
C GLU A 133 -17.02 -2.29 13.64
N LYS A 134 -17.19 -3.35 12.83
CA LYS A 134 -16.71 -4.70 13.11
C LYS A 134 -15.89 -5.27 11.96
N ARG A 135 -15.07 -4.41 11.35
CA ARG A 135 -14.06 -4.78 10.35
C ARG A 135 -12.94 -5.57 11.02
N VAL A 136 -12.36 -6.52 10.30
CA VAL A 136 -11.19 -7.27 10.75
C VAL A 136 -9.95 -6.39 10.54
N CYS A 137 -9.30 -5.96 11.61
CA CYS A 137 -8.07 -5.16 11.52
C CYS A 137 -6.84 -6.02 11.23
N LEU A 138 -5.91 -5.48 10.43
CA LEU A 138 -4.67 -6.13 10.01
C LEU A 138 -3.77 -6.44 11.21
N ILE A 139 -3.55 -5.45 12.08
CA ILE A 139 -2.97 -5.65 13.41
C ILE A 139 -4.09 -6.13 14.35
N ASN A 140 -4.22 -7.44 14.51
CA ASN A 140 -5.18 -8.04 15.45
C ASN A 140 -4.47 -8.44 16.77
N GLY A 141 -4.90 -7.84 17.88
CA GLY A 141 -4.32 -8.09 19.20
C GLY A 141 -4.42 -9.55 19.63
N ASP A 142 -5.62 -10.14 19.60
CA ASP A 142 -5.88 -11.54 20.00
C ASP A 142 -5.02 -12.54 19.23
N MET A 143 -4.75 -12.26 17.94
CA MET A 143 -3.91 -13.07 17.07
C MET A 143 -2.43 -13.00 17.48
N ILE A 144 -1.88 -11.79 17.66
CA ILE A 144 -0.50 -11.59 18.17
C ILE A 144 -0.32 -12.33 19.51
N ASP A 145 -1.29 -12.17 20.39
CA ASP A 145 -1.33 -12.78 21.71
C ASP A 145 -1.41 -14.32 21.64
N ALA A 146 -2.24 -14.87 20.75
CA ALA A 146 -2.35 -16.32 20.55
C ALA A 146 -1.07 -16.93 19.96
N ILE A 147 -0.43 -16.27 18.99
CA ILE A 147 0.86 -16.69 18.42
C ILE A 147 1.95 -16.69 19.51
N ASN A 148 1.99 -15.63 20.32
CA ASN A 148 3.02 -15.46 21.35
C ASN A 148 2.80 -16.35 22.59
N ARG A 149 1.54 -16.70 22.93
CA ARG A 149 1.24 -17.75 23.93
C ARG A 149 1.53 -19.16 23.40
N GLY A 150 1.41 -19.38 22.08
CA GLY A 150 1.69 -20.66 21.44
C GLY A 150 3.19 -20.97 21.28
N ASN A 151 3.47 -22.21 20.88
CA ASN A 151 4.81 -22.71 20.58
C ASN A 151 4.96 -23.03 19.08
N TYR A 152 4.69 -22.04 18.22
CA TYR A 152 4.83 -22.15 16.76
C TYR A 152 6.27 -21.91 16.27
N GLY A 153 7.20 -21.65 17.19
CA GLY A 153 8.61 -21.37 16.93
C GLY A 153 8.89 -20.07 16.16
N TRP A 154 7.91 -19.17 16.11
CA TRP A 154 8.08 -17.77 15.71
C TRP A 154 7.30 -16.85 16.66
N ARG A 155 7.52 -15.54 16.55
CA ARG A 155 6.89 -14.52 17.40
C ARG A 155 6.27 -13.40 16.58
N ALA A 156 5.16 -12.87 17.10
CA ALA A 156 4.35 -11.84 16.46
C ALA A 156 4.48 -10.48 17.18
N SER A 157 4.15 -9.40 16.47
CA SER A 157 4.19 -8.02 16.95
C SER A 157 3.17 -7.12 16.25
N ASN A 158 2.86 -5.99 16.87
CA ASN A 158 2.23 -4.87 16.17
C ASN A 158 3.27 -4.10 15.34
N TYR A 159 2.78 -3.38 14.33
CA TYR A 159 3.55 -2.46 13.49
C TYR A 159 2.75 -1.17 13.27
N SER A 160 3.37 -0.01 13.47
CA SER A 160 2.73 1.29 13.28
C SER A 160 2.28 1.52 11.83
N GLN A 161 3.09 1.09 10.86
CA GLN A 161 2.79 1.17 9.42
C GLN A 161 1.56 0.34 8.96
N PHE A 162 1.02 -0.51 9.84
CA PHE A 162 -0.16 -1.36 9.60
C PHE A 162 -1.32 -1.03 10.56
N TRP A 163 -1.13 -0.10 11.51
CA TRP A 163 -2.18 0.29 12.46
C TRP A 163 -3.26 1.10 11.74
N GLY A 164 -4.54 0.85 12.05
CA GLY A 164 -5.67 1.48 11.35
C GLY A 164 -6.09 0.78 10.06
N MET A 165 -5.28 -0.13 9.49
CA MET A 165 -5.65 -0.88 8.29
C MET A 165 -6.56 -2.06 8.62
N THR A 166 -7.55 -2.33 7.77
CA THR A 166 -8.25 -3.61 7.73
C THR A 166 -7.37 -4.70 7.11
N LEU A 167 -7.70 -5.96 7.37
CA LEU A 167 -7.06 -7.11 6.73
C LEU A 167 -7.25 -7.11 5.20
N GLU A 168 -8.41 -6.63 4.72
CA GLU A 168 -8.68 -6.52 3.28
C GLU A 168 -7.83 -5.44 2.60
N GLU A 169 -7.64 -4.28 3.24
CA GLU A 169 -6.70 -3.25 2.77
C GLU A 169 -5.25 -3.74 2.84
N GLY A 170 -4.85 -4.41 3.93
CA GLY A 170 -3.53 -5.03 4.05
C GLY A 170 -3.23 -5.99 2.92
N ILE A 171 -4.17 -6.88 2.60
CA ILE A 171 -4.08 -7.81 1.46
C ILE A 171 -4.02 -7.05 0.14
N ARG A 172 -4.95 -6.11 -0.09
CA ARG A 172 -5.03 -5.31 -1.32
C ARG A 172 -3.74 -4.54 -1.61
N TYR A 173 -3.18 -3.87 -0.61
CA TYR A 173 -2.04 -2.97 -0.78
C TYR A 173 -0.68 -3.66 -0.68
N ARG A 174 -0.57 -4.78 0.05
CA ARG A 174 0.72 -5.46 0.25
C ARG A 174 0.90 -6.69 -0.65
N LEU A 175 -0.16 -7.42 -1.00
CA LEU A 175 -0.08 -8.71 -1.71
C LEU A 175 -0.36 -8.56 -3.21
N GLY A 176 0.51 -7.82 -3.89
CA GLY A 176 0.34 -7.43 -5.30
C GLY A 176 0.77 -8.45 -6.35
N THR A 177 1.06 -9.70 -6.02
CA THR A 177 1.55 -10.67 -7.00
C THR A 177 0.40 -11.50 -7.55
N ILE A 178 0.10 -11.35 -8.84
CA ILE A 178 -0.90 -12.17 -9.53
C ILE A 178 -0.23 -13.49 -9.95
N LYS A 179 -0.73 -14.65 -9.47
CA LYS A 179 -0.19 -15.98 -9.85
C LYS A 179 -0.13 -16.08 -11.40
N PRO A 180 1.03 -16.44 -12.01
CA PRO A 180 1.14 -16.60 -13.45
C PRO A 180 0.15 -17.63 -14.04
N PRO A 181 -0.15 -17.58 -15.36
CA PRO A 181 -0.99 -18.57 -16.01
C PRO A 181 -0.43 -19.98 -15.87
N THR A 182 -1.28 -21.00 -15.87
CA THR A 182 -0.87 -22.41 -15.72
C THR A 182 0.21 -22.86 -16.72
N SER A 183 0.22 -22.31 -17.94
CA SER A 183 1.27 -22.57 -18.94
C SER A 183 2.64 -21.96 -18.61
N VAL A 184 2.69 -20.97 -17.72
CA VAL A 184 3.94 -20.42 -17.16
C VAL A 184 4.30 -21.14 -15.87
N MET A 185 3.32 -21.41 -14.99
CA MET A 185 3.54 -22.20 -13.76
C MET A 185 4.13 -23.57 -14.08
N ASN A 186 3.62 -24.23 -15.13
CA ASN A 186 4.06 -25.54 -15.59
C ASN A 186 5.17 -25.45 -16.66
N MET A 187 5.88 -24.32 -16.79
CA MET A 187 6.99 -24.23 -17.74
C MET A 187 8.18 -25.08 -17.29
N ASN A 188 8.91 -25.63 -18.25
CA ASN A 188 10.04 -26.54 -18.02
C ASN A 188 11.01 -26.00 -16.96
N GLU A 189 11.32 -26.86 -15.99
CA GLU A 189 12.23 -26.58 -14.89
C GLU A 189 13.68 -26.70 -15.36
N LEU A 190 14.53 -25.76 -14.96
CA LEU A 190 15.97 -25.91 -15.08
C LEU A 190 16.46 -26.79 -13.93
N HIS A 191 16.73 -28.06 -14.25
CA HIS A 191 17.38 -28.96 -13.30
C HIS A 191 18.87 -28.65 -13.18
N ILE A 192 19.32 -28.41 -11.94
CA ILE A 192 20.72 -28.10 -11.66
C ILE A 192 21.47 -29.39 -11.35
N ASN A 193 22.63 -29.57 -11.99
CA ASN A 193 23.43 -30.77 -11.83
C ASN A 193 24.10 -30.81 -10.45
N MET A 194 23.49 -31.53 -9.52
CA MET A 194 24.05 -31.90 -8.22
C MET A 194 25.00 -33.08 -8.40
N ALA A 195 26.26 -32.95 -8.01
CA ALA A 195 27.16 -34.10 -7.96
C ALA A 195 26.70 -35.08 -6.87
N THR A 196 26.92 -36.39 -7.07
CA THR A 196 26.26 -37.45 -6.28
C THR A 196 26.56 -37.41 -4.77
N ASN A 197 27.69 -36.81 -4.38
CA ASN A 197 28.14 -36.63 -3.00
C ASN A 197 28.23 -35.13 -2.62
N GLU A 198 27.52 -34.24 -3.31
CA GLU A 198 27.58 -32.79 -3.07
C GLU A 198 26.84 -32.41 -1.77
N VAL A 199 27.60 -32.04 -0.75
CA VAL A 199 27.10 -31.59 0.55
C VAL A 199 27.11 -30.06 0.59
N LEU A 200 25.91 -29.47 0.53
CA LEU A 200 25.72 -28.04 0.74
C LEU A 200 25.79 -27.70 2.25
N PRO A 201 26.29 -26.50 2.64
CA PRO A 201 26.40 -26.10 4.05
C PRO A 201 25.02 -25.97 4.70
N SER A 202 24.95 -26.17 6.02
CA SER A 202 23.71 -26.04 6.80
C SER A 202 23.21 -24.60 6.93
N HIS A 203 24.06 -23.60 6.68
CA HIS A 203 23.72 -22.18 6.64
C HIS A 203 24.41 -21.51 5.45
N PHE A 204 23.70 -20.58 4.80
CA PHE A 204 24.23 -19.73 3.75
C PHE A 204 23.45 -18.41 3.72
N ASN A 205 24.15 -17.30 3.52
CA ASN A 205 23.57 -15.98 3.28
C ASN A 205 24.34 -15.31 2.14
N ALA A 206 23.63 -14.85 1.11
CA ALA A 206 24.24 -14.17 -0.03
C ALA A 206 25.00 -12.89 0.38
N ALA A 207 24.59 -12.19 1.43
CA ALA A 207 25.27 -10.97 1.89
C ALA A 207 26.65 -11.26 2.52
N ASP A 208 26.81 -12.44 3.14
CA ASP A 208 28.08 -12.89 3.72
C ASP A 208 29.07 -13.28 2.61
N LYS A 209 28.58 -13.86 1.49
CA LYS A 209 29.40 -14.28 0.34
C LYS A 209 29.73 -13.13 -0.62
N TRP A 210 28.78 -12.22 -0.86
CA TRP A 210 28.89 -11.13 -1.83
C TRP A 210 28.59 -9.79 -1.16
N SER A 211 29.38 -9.47 -0.13
CA SER A 211 29.20 -8.26 0.68
C SER A 211 29.25 -6.98 -0.18
N GLY A 212 28.26 -6.10 0.03
CA GLY A 212 28.08 -4.89 -0.78
C GLY A 212 27.43 -5.11 -2.16
N MET A 213 27.10 -6.35 -2.55
CA MET A 213 26.41 -6.66 -3.82
C MET A 213 24.95 -7.07 -3.63
N ILE A 214 24.50 -7.26 -2.39
CA ILE A 214 23.13 -7.64 -2.03
C ILE A 214 22.40 -6.39 -1.52
N HIS A 215 21.31 -6.01 -2.19
CA HIS A 215 20.55 -4.82 -1.86
C HIS A 215 19.52 -5.07 -0.76
N GLU A 216 19.38 -4.10 0.12
CA GLU A 216 18.49 -4.13 1.29
C GLU A 216 17.00 -4.12 0.92
N PRO A 217 16.10 -4.54 1.83
CA PRO A 217 14.65 -4.45 1.64
C PRO A 217 14.16 -3.00 1.51
N LEU A 218 13.42 -2.73 0.44
CA LEU A 218 12.66 -1.47 0.23
C LEU A 218 11.23 -1.61 0.81
N ASP A 219 10.50 -0.50 0.89
CA ASP A 219 9.05 -0.50 1.19
C ASP A 219 8.23 -0.15 -0.06
N GLN A 220 7.24 -0.99 -0.37
CA GLN A 220 6.22 -0.72 -1.39
C GLN A 220 5.12 0.22 -0.90
N GLY A 221 5.10 0.59 0.39
CA GLY A 221 4.05 1.41 0.97
C GLY A 221 2.67 0.81 0.70
N ASN A 222 1.68 1.66 0.39
CA ASN A 222 0.33 1.21 0.04
C ASN A 222 0.15 0.92 -1.47
N CYS A 223 1.22 0.53 -2.18
CA CYS A 223 1.17 0.08 -3.57
C CYS A 223 1.30 -1.46 -3.61
N ALA A 224 0.41 -2.16 -4.33
CA ALA A 224 0.50 -3.61 -4.53
C ALA A 224 1.60 -3.97 -5.56
N GLY A 225 2.84 -3.60 -5.23
CA GLY A 225 3.98 -3.63 -6.13
C GLY A 225 4.95 -4.80 -5.94
N SER A 226 4.69 -5.74 -5.04
CA SER A 226 5.64 -6.81 -4.66
C SER A 226 6.25 -7.57 -5.86
N TRP A 227 5.46 -7.79 -6.91
CA TRP A 227 5.88 -8.36 -8.19
C TRP A 227 7.01 -7.58 -8.89
N ALA A 228 7.00 -6.25 -8.79
CA ALA A 228 8.01 -5.35 -9.35
C ALA A 228 9.20 -5.21 -8.40
N PHE A 229 8.93 -5.02 -7.10
CA PHE A 229 9.97 -4.86 -6.07
C PHE A 229 10.89 -6.08 -5.98
N SER A 230 10.35 -7.29 -5.91
CA SER A 230 11.17 -8.50 -5.79
C SER A 230 11.90 -8.85 -7.10
N THR A 231 11.33 -8.60 -8.29
CA THR A 231 12.06 -8.71 -9.56
C THR A 231 13.20 -7.69 -9.64
N ALA A 232 12.96 -6.42 -9.29
CA ALA A 232 14.00 -5.38 -9.29
C ALA A 232 15.13 -5.70 -8.29
N ALA A 233 14.79 -6.12 -7.07
CA ALA A 233 15.76 -6.47 -6.05
C ALA A 233 16.63 -7.69 -6.44
N VAL A 234 16.04 -8.74 -7.03
CA VAL A 234 16.80 -9.90 -7.53
C VAL A 234 17.69 -9.50 -8.70
N ALA A 235 17.19 -8.69 -9.63
CA ALA A 235 17.97 -8.23 -10.77
C ALA A 235 19.16 -7.34 -10.37
N SER A 236 18.98 -6.47 -9.38
CA SER A 236 20.04 -5.62 -8.82
C SER A 236 21.20 -6.46 -8.30
N ASP A 237 20.89 -7.48 -7.48
CA ASP A 237 21.88 -8.38 -6.89
C ASP A 237 22.56 -9.25 -7.96
N ARG A 238 21.79 -9.82 -8.91
CA ARG A 238 22.32 -10.66 -9.98
C ARG A 238 23.25 -9.89 -10.93
N ILE A 239 22.96 -8.63 -11.25
CA ILE A 239 23.89 -7.78 -12.03
C ILE A 239 25.14 -7.45 -11.21
N SER A 240 25.00 -7.23 -9.91
CA SER A 240 26.13 -6.94 -9.03
C SER A 240 27.09 -8.13 -8.92
N ILE A 241 26.56 -9.33 -8.65
CA ILE A 241 27.33 -10.56 -8.57
C ILE A 241 27.96 -10.93 -9.92
N HIS A 242 27.19 -10.88 -11.02
CA HIS A 242 27.67 -11.30 -12.35
C HIS A 242 28.59 -10.25 -13.01
N SER A 243 28.62 -9.01 -12.52
CA SER A 243 29.67 -8.02 -12.85
C SER A 243 30.87 -8.08 -11.91
N MET A 244 30.94 -9.05 -10.99
CA MET A 244 31.99 -9.17 -9.97
C MET A 244 32.14 -7.89 -9.11
N GLY A 245 31.03 -7.16 -8.90
CA GLY A 245 31.02 -5.88 -8.20
C GLY A 245 31.63 -4.72 -8.99
N HIS A 246 31.84 -4.83 -10.31
CA HIS A 246 32.17 -3.67 -11.14
C HIS A 246 30.99 -2.68 -11.21
N MET A 247 29.75 -3.17 -11.21
CA MET A 247 28.52 -2.38 -11.08
C MET A 247 27.76 -2.85 -9.82
N THR A 248 27.09 -1.93 -9.12
CA THR A 248 26.16 -2.28 -8.02
C THR A 248 24.86 -1.47 -8.13
N PRO A 249 24.01 -1.72 -9.15
CA PRO A 249 22.88 -0.86 -9.45
C PRO A 249 21.61 -1.30 -8.68
N ALA A 250 21.16 -0.48 -7.73
CA ALA A 250 19.83 -0.61 -7.14
C ALA A 250 18.77 -0.23 -8.19
N LEU A 251 18.05 -1.21 -8.74
CA LEU A 251 17.11 -1.00 -9.86
C LEU A 251 15.73 -0.50 -9.41
N SER A 252 15.15 0.42 -10.18
CA SER A 252 13.87 1.07 -9.88
C SER A 252 12.67 0.12 -9.96
N PRO A 253 11.92 -0.11 -8.86
CA PRO A 253 10.60 -0.72 -8.91
C PRO A 253 9.58 0.20 -9.61
N GLN A 254 9.70 1.52 -9.43
CA GLN A 254 8.82 2.52 -10.05
C GLN A 254 8.83 2.44 -11.58
N ASN A 255 10.00 2.17 -12.17
CA ASN A 255 10.13 2.00 -13.62
C ASN A 255 9.34 0.78 -14.10
N LEU A 256 9.31 -0.33 -13.35
CA LEU A 256 8.44 -1.46 -13.67
C LEU A 256 6.96 -1.10 -13.47
N LEU A 257 6.59 -0.49 -12.33
CA LEU A 257 5.21 -0.16 -11.98
C LEU A 257 4.54 0.77 -12.99
N SER A 258 5.19 1.87 -13.37
CA SER A 258 4.63 2.85 -14.32
C SER A 258 4.77 2.45 -15.80
N CYS A 259 5.81 1.69 -16.18
CA CYS A 259 6.15 1.48 -17.60
C CYS A 259 5.88 0.07 -18.13
N ASN A 260 5.79 -0.95 -17.27
CA ASN A 260 5.45 -2.30 -17.69
C ASN A 260 3.93 -2.51 -17.67
N THR A 261 3.20 -1.89 -18.61
CA THR A 261 1.73 -1.86 -18.60
C THR A 261 1.05 -3.06 -19.28
N ARG A 262 1.80 -3.98 -19.90
CA ARG A 262 1.21 -5.07 -20.69
C ARG A 262 0.82 -6.26 -19.80
N HIS A 263 -0.49 -6.41 -19.56
CA HIS A 263 -1.07 -7.44 -18.68
C HIS A 263 -0.56 -7.34 -17.22
N GLN A 264 -0.28 -6.11 -16.77
CA GLN A 264 0.03 -5.70 -15.40
C GLN A 264 -0.89 -4.54 -14.99
N GLN A 265 -1.03 -4.26 -13.70
CA GLN A 265 -1.94 -3.25 -13.16
C GLN A 265 -1.23 -2.26 -12.21
N GLY A 266 0.09 -2.15 -12.31
CA GLY A 266 0.91 -1.27 -11.46
C GLY A 266 0.75 -1.61 -9.98
N CYS A 267 0.24 -0.64 -9.22
CA CYS A 267 -0.07 -0.76 -7.78
C CYS A 267 -1.38 -1.49 -7.46
N ASN A 268 -2.12 -1.96 -8.47
CA ASN A 268 -3.20 -2.95 -8.31
C ASN A 268 -2.74 -4.38 -8.63
N GLY A 269 -1.43 -4.59 -8.78
CA GLY A 269 -0.79 -5.89 -8.89
C GLY A 269 -0.26 -6.25 -10.28
N GLY A 270 0.50 -7.35 -10.35
CA GLY A 270 1.18 -7.78 -11.57
C GLY A 270 1.81 -9.17 -11.44
N ARG A 271 2.24 -9.70 -12.59
CA ARG A 271 2.76 -11.06 -12.77
C ARG A 271 4.27 -11.00 -13.02
N VAL A 272 5.04 -11.89 -12.38
CA VAL A 272 6.50 -11.91 -12.45
C VAL A 272 7.04 -12.27 -13.84
N ASP A 273 6.31 -13.05 -14.64
CA ASP A 273 6.68 -13.36 -16.03
C ASP A 273 6.72 -12.10 -16.92
N GLY A 274 5.74 -11.21 -16.75
CA GLY A 274 5.70 -9.91 -17.40
C GLY A 274 6.84 -8.99 -16.94
N ALA A 275 7.25 -9.09 -15.68
CA ALA A 275 8.36 -8.32 -15.11
C ALA A 275 9.70 -8.73 -15.74
N TRP A 276 10.04 -10.01 -15.73
CA TRP A 276 11.26 -10.53 -16.36
C TRP A 276 11.27 -10.35 -17.87
N TRP A 277 10.12 -10.47 -18.54
CA TRP A 277 10.03 -10.17 -19.98
C TRP A 277 10.35 -8.70 -20.26
N PHE A 278 9.83 -7.77 -19.45
CA PHE A 278 10.10 -6.34 -19.59
C PHE A 278 11.56 -6.02 -19.31
N LEU A 279 12.12 -6.48 -18.19
CA LEU A 279 13.52 -6.22 -17.83
C LEU A 279 14.49 -6.76 -18.91
N ARG A 280 14.24 -7.95 -19.46
CA ARG A 280 15.00 -8.48 -20.60
C ARG A 280 14.84 -7.62 -21.86
N ARG A 281 13.63 -7.21 -22.23
CA ARG A 281 13.32 -6.60 -23.54
C ARG A 281 13.45 -5.08 -23.60
N ARG A 282 13.26 -4.39 -22.47
CA ARG A 282 13.23 -2.93 -22.29
C ARG A 282 14.32 -2.46 -21.34
N GLY A 283 14.51 -3.18 -20.24
CA GLY A 283 15.37 -2.75 -19.14
C GLY A 283 14.73 -1.66 -18.28
N VAL A 284 15.43 -1.27 -17.22
CA VAL A 284 15.03 -0.21 -16.27
C VAL A 284 16.23 0.65 -15.85
N VAL A 285 15.97 1.85 -15.33
CA VAL A 285 16.97 2.68 -14.63
C VAL A 285 17.15 2.26 -13.16
N THR A 286 18.12 2.88 -12.48
CA THR A 286 18.27 2.82 -11.02
C THR A 286 17.12 3.50 -10.28
N ASP A 287 16.88 3.08 -9.04
CA ASP A 287 15.92 3.73 -8.14
C ASP A 287 16.36 5.17 -7.80
N GLU A 288 17.65 5.44 -7.71
CA GLU A 288 18.21 6.80 -7.60
C GLU A 288 17.73 7.72 -8.74
N CYS A 289 17.60 7.20 -9.97
CA CYS A 289 17.16 7.93 -11.15
C CYS A 289 15.63 8.06 -11.22
N TYR A 290 14.89 6.99 -10.91
CA TYR A 290 13.42 7.01 -10.86
C TYR A 290 12.92 6.34 -9.57
N PRO A 291 12.89 7.08 -8.44
CA PRO A 291 12.61 6.50 -7.14
C PRO A 291 11.15 6.11 -6.99
N PHE A 292 10.88 5.10 -6.17
CA PHE A 292 9.52 4.78 -5.77
C PHE A 292 8.88 5.91 -4.96
N THR A 293 7.69 6.32 -5.37
CA THR A 293 6.87 7.31 -4.65
C THR A 293 5.57 6.68 -4.22
N SER A 294 5.32 6.59 -2.90
CA SER A 294 4.09 6.04 -2.33
C SER A 294 2.87 6.97 -2.44
N GLU A 295 2.91 8.01 -3.27
CA GLU A 295 1.82 8.97 -3.46
C GLU A 295 0.68 8.43 -4.37
N GLU A 296 0.13 7.26 -4.04
CA GLU A 296 -1.28 7.00 -4.37
C GLU A 296 -2.15 7.77 -3.37
N LYS A 297 -2.19 9.10 -3.52
CA LYS A 297 -3.23 9.93 -2.92
C LYS A 297 -4.56 9.51 -3.53
N GLU A 298 -5.56 9.25 -2.69
CA GLU A 298 -6.87 8.70 -3.11
C GLU A 298 -7.61 9.55 -4.17
N SER A 299 -7.18 10.81 -4.37
CA SER A 299 -7.70 11.74 -5.36
C SER A 299 -7.25 11.52 -6.82
N SER A 300 -6.27 10.65 -7.11
CA SER A 300 -5.79 10.42 -8.48
C SER A 300 -6.19 9.05 -9.03
N LEU A 301 -7.26 9.02 -9.83
CA LEU A 301 -7.82 7.82 -10.51
C LEU A 301 -6.93 7.24 -11.64
N THR A 302 -5.64 7.56 -11.66
CA THR A 302 -4.67 7.19 -12.70
C THR A 302 -3.30 6.95 -12.05
N SER A 303 -2.75 5.74 -12.19
CA SER A 303 -1.37 5.46 -11.78
C SER A 303 -0.39 6.42 -12.49
N PRO A 304 0.70 6.86 -11.82
CA PRO A 304 1.61 7.87 -12.37
C PRO A 304 2.21 7.43 -13.71
N PRO A 305 2.18 8.29 -14.75
CA PRO A 305 2.56 7.91 -16.11
C PRO A 305 4.03 7.51 -16.21
N CYS A 306 4.35 6.65 -17.16
CA CYS A 306 5.74 6.23 -17.39
C CYS A 306 6.62 7.42 -17.79
N MET A 307 7.51 7.83 -16.88
CA MET A 307 8.52 8.86 -17.18
C MET A 307 9.74 8.25 -17.90
N MET A 308 10.10 7.00 -17.58
CA MET A 308 11.32 6.33 -18.10
C MET A 308 11.03 5.24 -19.14
N HIS A 309 10.78 5.70 -20.38
CA HIS A 309 10.73 4.84 -21.57
C HIS A 309 12.13 4.54 -22.14
N THR A 310 12.24 3.46 -22.91
CA THR A 310 13.52 2.96 -23.46
C THR A 310 13.47 2.75 -24.98
N ARG A 311 14.44 3.30 -25.72
CA ARG A 311 14.64 3.09 -27.17
C ARG A 311 15.78 2.10 -27.46
N SER A 312 15.78 1.50 -28.65
CA SER A 312 16.81 0.53 -29.06
C SER A 312 18.07 1.27 -29.56
N THR A 313 19.26 0.75 -29.26
CA THR A 313 20.55 1.20 -29.83
C THR A 313 21.15 0.21 -30.84
N GLY A 314 20.44 -0.88 -31.15
CA GLY A 314 21.00 -2.00 -31.91
C GLY A 314 21.73 -3.00 -31.00
N ARG A 315 22.15 -4.15 -31.56
CA ARG A 315 22.77 -5.28 -30.81
C ARG A 315 22.01 -5.70 -29.53
N GLY A 316 20.70 -5.43 -29.51
CA GLY A 316 19.83 -5.61 -28.34
C GLY A 316 20.11 -4.69 -27.14
N LYS A 317 21.06 -3.75 -27.20
CA LYS A 317 21.27 -2.73 -26.14
C LYS A 317 20.11 -1.72 -26.15
N ARG A 318 19.97 -0.98 -25.05
CA ARG A 318 18.91 -0.02 -24.76
C ARG A 318 19.52 1.29 -24.24
N GLN A 319 18.74 2.37 -24.36
CA GLN A 319 19.00 3.66 -23.71
C GLN A 319 17.67 4.29 -23.31
N ALA A 320 17.68 5.13 -22.27
CA ALA A 320 16.52 5.92 -21.89
C ALA A 320 16.14 6.92 -23.00
N THR A 321 14.90 7.44 -22.94
CA THR A 321 14.42 8.51 -23.84
C THR A 321 14.32 9.88 -23.16
N ALA A 322 14.50 9.94 -21.85
CA ALA A 322 14.38 11.13 -21.00
C ALA A 322 15.53 11.19 -19.98
N ARG A 323 15.69 12.33 -19.30
CA ARG A 323 16.50 12.42 -18.07
C ARG A 323 15.76 11.78 -16.90
N CYS A 324 16.48 11.51 -15.82
CA CYS A 324 15.92 11.03 -14.56
C CYS A 324 14.83 11.97 -14.01
N PRO A 325 13.70 11.43 -13.52
CA PRO A 325 12.72 12.20 -12.74
C PRO A 325 13.30 12.72 -11.42
N SER A 326 14.26 11.99 -10.84
CA SER A 326 15.06 12.42 -9.70
C SER A 326 16.10 13.45 -10.11
N SER A 327 16.30 14.47 -9.26
CA SER A 327 17.40 15.43 -9.37
C SER A 327 18.69 14.96 -8.68
N GLN A 328 18.71 13.76 -8.09
CA GLN A 328 19.88 13.24 -7.37
C GLN A 328 20.98 12.72 -8.32
N THR A 329 20.61 12.28 -9.53
CA THR A 329 21.54 11.71 -10.51
C THR A 329 21.14 12.07 -11.94
N ASP A 330 22.12 12.41 -12.78
CA ASP A 330 21.94 12.53 -14.23
C ASP A 330 22.02 11.16 -14.95
N SER A 331 22.38 10.09 -14.24
CA SER A 331 22.63 8.76 -14.84
C SER A 331 21.33 8.01 -15.16
N ASN A 332 20.95 8.03 -16.44
CA ASN A 332 19.77 7.32 -16.98
C ASN A 332 20.13 5.99 -17.68
N GLU A 333 21.18 5.30 -17.20
CA GLU A 333 21.61 4.00 -17.74
C GLU A 333 20.50 2.94 -17.65
N ILE A 334 20.38 2.10 -18.69
CA ILE A 334 19.35 1.06 -18.78
C ILE A 334 19.94 -0.33 -18.57
N TYR A 335 19.64 -0.89 -17.41
CA TYR A 335 20.02 -2.23 -17.00
C TYR A 335 19.03 -3.28 -17.54
N GLN A 336 19.54 -4.42 -17.98
CA GLN A 336 18.75 -5.51 -18.56
C GLN A 336 19.13 -6.86 -17.94
N SER A 337 18.23 -7.84 -18.04
CA SER A 337 18.51 -9.24 -17.68
C SER A 337 18.67 -10.13 -18.91
N THR A 338 19.20 -11.34 -18.71
CA THR A 338 19.02 -12.46 -19.64
C THR A 338 17.55 -12.95 -19.62
N PRO A 339 17.16 -14.00 -20.39
CA PRO A 339 15.97 -14.75 -20.04
C PRO A 339 16.07 -15.27 -18.60
N ALA A 340 14.97 -15.16 -17.86
CA ALA A 340 14.78 -15.82 -16.57
C ALA A 340 14.27 -17.25 -16.79
N TYR A 341 14.47 -18.11 -15.80
CA TYR A 341 14.15 -19.54 -15.83
C TYR A 341 13.54 -19.98 -14.51
N ARG A 342 12.61 -20.94 -14.57
CA ARG A 342 12.02 -21.58 -13.39
C ARG A 342 12.98 -22.66 -12.90
N LEU A 343 13.33 -22.63 -11.61
CA LEU A 343 14.02 -23.73 -10.95
C LEU A 343 13.03 -24.87 -10.70
N SER A 344 13.55 -26.08 -10.48
CA SER A 344 12.73 -27.13 -9.91
C SER A 344 12.35 -26.81 -8.46
N SER A 345 11.29 -27.44 -7.98
CA SER A 345 10.88 -27.36 -6.56
C SER A 345 11.73 -28.23 -5.63
N ASN A 346 12.94 -28.62 -6.06
CA ASN A 346 13.90 -29.36 -5.25
C ASN A 346 14.68 -28.40 -4.35
N GLU A 347 14.49 -28.56 -3.03
CA GLU A 347 15.20 -27.84 -1.96
C GLU A 347 16.70 -27.64 -2.28
N LYS A 348 17.39 -28.71 -2.70
CA LYS A 348 18.84 -28.68 -2.96
C LYS A 348 19.23 -27.90 -4.22
N GLU A 349 18.40 -27.93 -5.26
CA GLU A 349 18.67 -27.20 -6.50
C GLU A 349 18.46 -25.69 -6.28
N ILE A 350 17.42 -25.30 -5.51
CA ILE A 350 17.21 -23.92 -5.06
C ILE A 350 18.39 -23.45 -4.18
N MET A 351 18.85 -24.27 -3.24
CA MET A 351 20.05 -23.98 -2.44
C MET A 351 21.29 -23.79 -3.33
N LYS A 352 21.53 -24.68 -4.31
CA LYS A 352 22.71 -24.59 -5.18
C LYS A 352 22.68 -23.34 -6.06
N GLU A 353 21.54 -23.00 -6.66
CA GLU A 353 21.37 -21.76 -7.44
C GLU A 353 21.69 -20.51 -6.61
N LEU A 354 21.16 -20.45 -5.38
CA LEU A 354 21.44 -19.39 -4.42
C LEU A 354 22.93 -19.28 -4.09
N MET A 355 23.62 -20.42 -3.95
CA MET A 355 25.04 -20.47 -3.62
C MET A 355 25.96 -20.15 -4.80
N GLU A 356 25.64 -20.58 -6.01
CA GLU A 356 26.47 -20.36 -7.19
C GLU A 356 26.23 -18.98 -7.80
N ASN A 357 24.95 -18.62 -8.01
CA ASN A 357 24.55 -17.50 -8.88
C ASN A 357 23.85 -16.35 -8.14
N GLY A 358 23.39 -16.55 -6.90
CA GLY A 358 22.88 -15.49 -6.01
C GLY A 358 21.37 -15.51 -5.77
N PRO A 359 20.79 -14.45 -5.17
CA PRO A 359 19.37 -14.39 -4.78
C PRO A 359 18.38 -14.76 -5.90
N VAL A 360 17.24 -15.36 -5.52
CA VAL A 360 16.19 -15.83 -6.44
C VAL A 360 14.84 -15.21 -6.09
N GLN A 361 13.95 -15.06 -7.08
CA GLN A 361 12.57 -14.61 -6.81
C GLN A 361 11.68 -15.82 -6.55
N ALA A 362 10.91 -15.80 -5.47
CA ALA A 362 9.89 -16.81 -5.19
C ALA A 362 8.50 -16.19 -5.13
N ILE A 363 7.48 -16.96 -5.51
CA ILE A 363 6.07 -16.65 -5.22
C ILE A 363 5.67 -17.44 -3.98
N MET A 364 4.92 -16.82 -3.06
CA MET A 364 4.35 -17.47 -1.89
C MET A 364 2.92 -17.01 -1.64
N GLU A 365 2.17 -17.79 -0.90
CA GLU A 365 0.90 -17.40 -0.30
C GLU A 365 1.14 -16.69 1.04
N VAL A 366 0.35 -15.66 1.35
CA VAL A 366 0.46 -14.89 2.58
C VAL A 366 -0.91 -14.89 3.26
N HIS A 367 -0.94 -15.42 4.48
CA HIS A 367 -2.11 -15.51 5.35
C HIS A 367 -2.15 -14.34 6.34
N GLU A 368 -3.28 -14.19 7.05
CA GLU A 368 -3.50 -13.11 8.00
C GLU A 368 -2.46 -13.01 9.12
N ASP A 369 -1.88 -14.13 9.57
CA ASP A 369 -0.91 -14.18 10.66
C ASP A 369 0.50 -13.77 10.24
N PHE A 370 0.88 -13.96 8.97
CA PHE A 370 2.20 -13.54 8.47
C PHE A 370 2.42 -12.01 8.56
N PHE A 371 1.37 -11.19 8.43
CA PHE A 371 1.49 -9.73 8.53
C PHE A 371 2.06 -9.26 9.87
N VAL A 372 1.77 -9.98 10.96
CA VAL A 372 2.27 -9.68 12.31
C VAL A 372 3.57 -10.39 12.66
N TYR A 373 4.19 -11.13 11.73
CA TYR A 373 5.50 -11.77 11.92
C TYR A 373 6.57 -10.77 12.40
N ARG A 374 7.35 -11.16 13.41
CA ARG A 374 8.50 -10.40 13.93
C ARG A 374 9.82 -11.16 13.88
N SER A 375 9.84 -12.43 14.28
CA SER A 375 11.10 -13.17 14.38
C SER A 375 10.94 -14.69 14.51
N GLY A 376 11.99 -15.44 14.16
CA GLY A 376 12.03 -16.90 14.18
C GLY A 376 11.55 -17.51 12.87
N VAL A 377 11.40 -18.83 12.80
CA VAL A 377 10.98 -19.50 11.55
C VAL A 377 9.46 -19.54 11.47
N TYR A 378 8.89 -18.75 10.55
CA TYR A 378 7.48 -18.71 10.24
C TYR A 378 6.97 -20.04 9.66
N GLN A 379 5.78 -20.42 10.12
CA GLN A 379 4.87 -21.39 9.51
C GLN A 379 3.44 -20.93 9.82
N HIS A 380 2.50 -21.12 8.89
CA HIS A 380 1.12 -20.65 9.07
C HIS A 380 0.44 -21.37 10.25
N THR A 381 -0.31 -20.61 11.05
CA THR A 381 -0.87 -21.10 12.32
C THR A 381 -2.37 -21.41 12.23
N PRO A 382 -2.87 -22.49 12.86
CA PRO A 382 -4.30 -22.82 12.88
C PRO A 382 -5.15 -21.90 13.79
N ILE A 383 -4.65 -20.71 14.14
CA ILE A 383 -5.29 -19.77 15.08
C ILE A 383 -6.56 -19.14 14.49
N ALA A 384 -6.62 -19.01 13.16
CA ALA A 384 -7.82 -18.57 12.46
C ALA A 384 -8.74 -19.72 12.03
N THR A 385 -8.33 -20.99 12.20
CA THR A 385 -9.16 -22.15 11.81
C THR A 385 -10.50 -22.12 12.55
N GLY A 386 -11.60 -22.25 11.79
CA GLY A 386 -12.97 -22.14 12.31
C GLY A 386 -13.51 -20.70 12.45
N LYS A 387 -12.68 -19.65 12.29
CA LYS A 387 -13.18 -18.26 12.21
C LYS A 387 -13.95 -18.01 10.90
N PRO A 388 -14.86 -17.01 10.86
CA PRO A 388 -15.54 -16.59 9.63
C PRO A 388 -14.56 -16.20 8.51
N GLU A 389 -15.00 -16.25 7.27
CA GLU A 389 -14.17 -16.01 6.08
C GLU A 389 -13.36 -14.68 6.13
N PRO A 390 -13.90 -13.54 6.60
CA PRO A 390 -13.14 -12.29 6.71
C PRO A 390 -11.92 -12.34 7.64
N TYR A 391 -11.75 -13.39 8.45
CA TYR A 391 -10.61 -13.61 9.35
C TYR A 391 -9.60 -14.63 8.81
N ARG A 392 -9.81 -15.20 7.60
CA ARG A 392 -8.96 -16.23 6.98
C ARG A 392 -8.56 -15.84 5.54
N ARG A 393 -8.47 -14.53 5.31
CA ARG A 393 -8.17 -13.95 4.00
C ARG A 393 -6.67 -14.05 3.76
N HIS A 394 -6.31 -14.57 2.59
CA HIS A 394 -4.95 -14.76 2.13
C HIS A 394 -4.79 -14.14 0.74
N GLY A 395 -3.55 -13.96 0.30
CA GLY A 395 -3.23 -13.45 -1.03
C GLY A 395 -1.86 -13.89 -1.51
N THR A 396 -1.54 -13.62 -2.77
CA THR A 396 -0.28 -14.04 -3.38
C THR A 396 0.74 -12.91 -3.36
N HIS A 397 1.96 -13.25 -2.94
CA HIS A 397 3.09 -12.33 -2.77
C HIS A 397 4.32 -12.86 -3.52
N SER A 398 5.32 -12.00 -3.72
CA SER A 398 6.61 -12.43 -4.22
C SER A 398 7.76 -11.72 -3.52
N VAL A 399 8.80 -12.50 -3.25
CA VAL A 399 9.89 -12.18 -2.32
C VAL A 399 11.24 -12.55 -2.93
N LYS A 400 12.32 -11.98 -2.38
CA LYS A 400 13.69 -12.33 -2.77
C LYS A 400 14.27 -13.30 -1.74
N ILE A 401 14.43 -14.58 -2.09
CA ILE A 401 15.19 -15.51 -1.24
C ILE A 401 16.68 -15.17 -1.38
N THR A 402 17.36 -15.08 -0.24
CA THR A 402 18.77 -14.64 -0.11
C THR A 402 19.68 -15.66 0.57
N GLY A 403 19.12 -16.69 1.22
CA GLY A 403 19.88 -17.67 1.97
C GLY A 403 19.02 -18.73 2.63
N TRP A 404 19.63 -19.52 3.50
CA TRP A 404 18.97 -20.55 4.32
C TRP A 404 19.74 -20.81 5.61
N GLY A 405 19.12 -21.51 6.56
CA GLY A 405 19.79 -22.03 7.74
C GLY A 405 19.06 -23.20 8.38
N GLU A 406 19.63 -23.68 9.49
CA GLU A 406 19.05 -24.74 10.33
C GLU A 406 19.21 -24.39 11.81
N GLU A 407 18.09 -24.29 12.52
CA GLU A 407 18.04 -24.09 13.97
C GLU A 407 17.84 -25.44 14.68
N ARG A 408 18.75 -25.81 15.58
CA ARG A 408 18.58 -27.01 16.40
C ARG A 408 17.59 -26.73 17.53
N LYS A 409 16.46 -27.44 17.52
CA LYS A 409 15.42 -27.35 18.55
C LYS A 409 15.85 -28.02 19.86
N PRO A 410 15.18 -27.71 21.00
CA PRO A 410 15.40 -28.40 22.28
C PRO A 410 15.14 -29.92 22.24
N ASP A 411 14.28 -30.40 21.33
CA ASP A 411 14.01 -31.82 21.10
C ASP A 411 15.13 -32.56 20.32
N GLY A 412 16.16 -31.83 19.88
CA GLY A 412 17.29 -32.37 19.13
C GLY A 412 17.10 -32.41 17.61
N SER A 413 15.90 -32.12 17.10
CA SER A 413 15.64 -31.99 15.65
C SER A 413 16.12 -30.65 15.08
N ASN A 414 16.49 -30.63 13.80
CA ASN A 414 16.77 -29.37 13.09
C ASN A 414 15.47 -28.82 12.48
N ARG A 415 15.24 -27.51 12.64
CA ARG A 415 14.24 -26.74 11.88
C ARG A 415 14.95 -26.02 10.74
N LYS A 416 14.73 -26.49 9.51
CA LYS A 416 15.20 -25.84 8.29
C LYS A 416 14.42 -24.57 8.00
N TYR A 417 15.10 -23.54 7.50
CA TYR A 417 14.47 -22.33 7.00
C TYR A 417 15.15 -21.76 5.75
N TRP A 418 14.40 -20.99 4.97
CA TRP A 418 14.88 -20.00 4.00
C TRP A 418 15.01 -18.63 4.67
N ILE A 419 15.92 -17.79 4.17
CA ILE A 419 16.06 -16.38 4.52
C ILE A 419 15.57 -15.55 3.33
N ALA A 420 14.48 -14.79 3.50
CA ALA A 420 13.86 -14.02 2.43
C ALA A 420 13.75 -12.54 2.79
N ALA A 421 14.07 -11.67 1.84
CA ALA A 421 13.81 -10.23 1.89
C ALA A 421 12.38 -9.95 1.41
N ASN A 422 11.62 -9.24 2.24
CA ASN A 422 10.28 -8.74 1.93
C ASN A 422 10.37 -7.37 1.21
N SER A 423 9.22 -6.79 0.87
CA SER A 423 9.10 -5.45 0.27
C SER A 423 8.26 -4.48 1.12
N TRP A 424 8.28 -4.64 2.44
CA TRP A 424 7.52 -3.82 3.41
C TRP A 424 8.41 -2.97 4.33
N GLY A 425 9.62 -2.65 3.88
CA GLY A 425 10.59 -1.83 4.59
C GLY A 425 11.28 -2.52 5.77
N LYS A 426 12.35 -1.89 6.26
CA LYS A 426 13.20 -2.44 7.34
C LYS A 426 12.54 -2.43 8.73
N ALA A 427 11.41 -1.74 8.89
CA ALA A 427 10.68 -1.67 10.15
C ALA A 427 9.86 -2.94 10.44
N TRP A 428 9.65 -3.80 9.45
CA TRP A 428 8.90 -5.05 9.57
C TRP A 428 9.82 -6.27 9.73
N GLY A 429 9.42 -7.25 10.54
CA GLY A 429 10.13 -8.53 10.67
C GLY A 429 11.55 -8.40 11.19
N GLU A 430 12.46 -9.17 10.61
CA GLU A 430 13.87 -9.22 10.97
C GLU A 430 14.65 -8.20 10.11
N HIS A 431 14.42 -6.90 10.34
CA HIS A 431 14.97 -5.78 9.56
C HIS A 431 14.56 -5.76 8.08
N GLY A 432 13.31 -6.11 7.78
CA GLY A 432 12.76 -6.27 6.43
C GLY A 432 12.94 -7.68 5.84
N TYR A 433 13.64 -8.57 6.56
CA TYR A 433 13.75 -9.99 6.24
C TYR A 433 12.78 -10.83 7.07
N PHE A 434 12.60 -12.08 6.66
CA PHE A 434 11.94 -13.12 7.45
C PHE A 434 12.58 -14.47 7.20
N ARG A 435 12.37 -15.38 8.16
CA ARG A 435 12.68 -16.80 8.03
C ARG A 435 11.38 -17.60 7.92
N ILE A 436 11.32 -18.54 6.98
CA ILE A 436 10.16 -19.40 6.70
C ILE A 436 10.64 -20.85 6.52
N ALA A 437 9.82 -21.84 6.90
CA ALA A 437 10.23 -23.25 6.85
C ALA A 437 10.66 -23.70 5.43
N ARG A 438 11.70 -24.54 5.37
CA ARG A 438 12.34 -25.06 4.14
C ARG A 438 12.20 -26.59 4.06
N GLY A 439 11.98 -27.11 2.87
CA GLY A 439 11.81 -28.54 2.58
C GLY A 439 10.40 -29.07 2.85
N THR A 440 9.42 -28.17 3.02
CA THR A 440 8.00 -28.49 3.27
C THR A 440 7.04 -27.74 2.35
N ASN A 441 7.55 -26.95 1.39
CA ASN A 441 6.80 -26.03 0.54
C ASN A 441 5.82 -25.13 1.33
N GLU A 442 6.28 -24.63 2.49
CA GLU A 442 5.50 -23.76 3.38
C GLU A 442 4.96 -22.55 2.60
N CYS A 443 3.64 -22.36 2.63
CA CYS A 443 2.96 -21.31 1.88
C CYS A 443 3.34 -21.24 0.39
N GLU A 444 3.47 -22.39 -0.28
CA GLU A 444 3.85 -22.54 -1.70
C GLU A 444 5.24 -22.01 -2.12
N ILE A 445 6.10 -21.54 -1.19
CA ILE A 445 7.32 -20.78 -1.52
C ILE A 445 8.35 -21.53 -2.40
N GLU A 446 8.30 -22.86 -2.44
CA GLU A 446 9.20 -23.71 -3.24
C GLU A 446 8.57 -24.07 -4.62
N SER A 447 7.30 -23.75 -4.86
CA SER A 447 6.52 -24.16 -6.07
C SER A 447 6.92 -23.40 -7.35
N PHE A 448 7.21 -22.11 -7.22
CA PHE A 448 7.55 -21.23 -8.34
C PHE A 448 8.69 -20.29 -7.95
N VAL A 449 9.92 -20.78 -8.15
CA VAL A 449 11.16 -20.05 -7.91
C VAL A 449 11.83 -19.74 -9.25
N VAL A 450 12.31 -18.50 -9.42
CA VAL A 450 12.85 -17.96 -10.67
C VAL A 450 14.29 -17.47 -10.47
N GLY A 451 15.21 -18.04 -11.25
CA GLY A 451 16.58 -17.59 -11.41
C GLY A 451 16.76 -16.76 -12.69
N VAL A 452 17.85 -15.99 -12.75
CA VAL A 452 18.20 -15.13 -13.90
C VAL A 452 19.70 -14.82 -13.90
N TRP A 453 20.27 -14.51 -15.07
CA TRP A 453 21.61 -13.93 -15.14
C TRP A 453 21.51 -12.41 -15.37
N GLY A 454 22.37 -11.65 -14.67
CA GLY A 454 22.58 -10.25 -14.98
C GLY A 454 23.16 -10.11 -16.40
N ARG A 455 22.65 -9.20 -17.22
CA ARG A 455 23.21 -9.01 -18.57
C ARG A 455 24.41 -8.07 -18.51
N VAL A 456 25.59 -8.64 -18.28
CA VAL A 456 26.87 -7.93 -18.24
C VAL A 456 27.71 -8.30 -19.46
N GLY A 457 28.25 -7.31 -20.17
CA GLY A 457 29.24 -7.46 -21.23
C GLY A 457 30.63 -6.95 -20.81
N MET A 458 31.65 -7.30 -21.59
CA MET A 458 33.04 -6.85 -21.34
C MET A 458 33.19 -5.32 -21.38
N GLU A 459 32.41 -4.64 -22.24
CA GLU A 459 32.31 -3.18 -22.30
C GLU A 459 31.90 -2.59 -20.93
N ASP A 460 30.94 -3.23 -20.27
CA ASP A 460 30.30 -2.73 -19.06
C ASP A 460 31.20 -2.97 -17.82
N MET A 461 32.09 -3.98 -17.87
CA MET A 461 33.10 -4.26 -16.83
C MET A 461 34.26 -3.24 -16.79
N HIS A 462 34.44 -2.39 -17.81
CA HIS A 462 35.55 -1.42 -17.85
C HIS A 462 35.29 -0.13 -17.04
N HIS A 463 34.12 0.01 -16.41
CA HIS A 463 33.74 1.18 -15.61
C HIS A 463 34.24 1.17 -14.15
N LYS A 464 35.49 0.75 -13.92
CA LYS A 464 36.24 1.07 -12.68
C LYS A 464 37.69 1.44 -13.00
N LYS A 465 38.07 2.65 -12.58
CA LYS A 465 39.44 3.16 -12.41
C LYS A 465 39.46 4.06 -11.17
#